data_AF-A0A9W7AC28-F1
#
_entry.id   AF-A0A9W7AC28-F1
#
_cell.length_a   1.000
_cell.length_b   1.000
_cell.length_c   1.000
_cell.angle_alpha   90.00
_cell.angle_beta   90.00
_cell.angle_gamma   90.00
#
_symmetry.space_group_name_H-M   'P 1'
#
loop_
_entity.id
_entity.type
_entity.pdbx_description
1 polymer ?
#
loop_
_entity_poly.entity_id
_entity_poly.type
_entity_poly.pdbx_seq_one_letter_code
_entity_poly.pdbx_strand_id
1 'polypeptide(L)'
;MAELGADAIKVMKTQDLKYLRAVVSRDKKKEERLRSSLHFDHTQEYGEEVQRKNKKTLFVDGTEKDAKKVLRQNGGVLWDEEEEEGKGEEDDNDFDNDSSLNPQHESAVVSEPTSDDEYDLDISTLRAANKKPKTEAELKKINRRQTKIKKRIEKNRLKSYAELRNREERRQKVEVALAYMETEKNMNAKGAKRKVVEGDSTKPPVYKWRRKRAK
;
A
#
# COMPACT_ATOMS: atom_id res chain seq x y z
N MET A 1 2.84 -36.36 -38.03
CA MET A 1 2.41 -34.98 -37.70
C MET A 1 3.31 -34.04 -38.48
N ALA A 2 2.77 -33.04 -39.19
CA ALA A 2 3.60 -32.11 -39.95
C ALA A 2 4.34 -31.15 -39.00
N GLU A 3 5.66 -31.01 -39.15
CA GLU A 3 6.45 -30.04 -38.39
C GLU A 3 6.19 -28.61 -38.90
N LEU A 4 6.03 -27.66 -37.98
CA LEU A 4 5.84 -26.25 -38.32
C LEU A 4 7.15 -25.66 -38.86
N GLY A 5 7.07 -24.93 -39.98
CA GLY A 5 8.22 -24.21 -40.54
C GLY A 5 8.75 -23.10 -39.61
N ALA A 6 10.05 -22.80 -39.71
CA ALA A 6 10.71 -21.81 -38.85
C ALA A 6 10.07 -20.40 -38.92
N ASP A 7 9.56 -20.01 -40.09
CA ASP A 7 8.88 -18.72 -40.27
C ASP A 7 7.53 -18.67 -39.56
N ALA A 8 6.76 -19.76 -39.57
CA ALA A 8 5.51 -19.87 -38.82
C ALA A 8 5.77 -19.76 -37.31
N ILE A 9 6.80 -20.45 -36.80
CA ILE A 9 7.21 -20.37 -35.40
C ILE A 9 7.58 -18.93 -35.01
N LYS A 10 8.30 -18.20 -35.89
CA LYS A 10 8.68 -16.81 -35.64
C LYS A 10 7.48 -15.86 -35.55
N VAL A 11 6.47 -16.08 -36.40
CA VAL A 11 5.21 -15.31 -36.35
C VAL A 11 4.47 -15.58 -35.04
N MET A 12 4.29 -16.85 -34.68
CA MET A 12 3.64 -17.24 -33.42
C MET A 12 4.32 -16.61 -32.20
N LYS A 13 5.64 -16.77 -32.06
CA LYS A 13 6.40 -16.16 -30.94
C LYS A 13 6.28 -14.64 -30.90
N THR A 14 6.16 -13.98 -32.05
CA THR A 14 5.99 -12.52 -32.11
C THR A 14 4.59 -12.09 -31.64
N GLN A 15 3.56 -12.86 -31.99
CA GLN A 15 2.20 -12.64 -31.50
C GLN A 15 2.11 -12.87 -29.99
N ASP A 16 2.69 -13.96 -29.49
CA ASP A 16 2.73 -14.28 -28.06
C ASP A 16 3.46 -13.19 -27.27
N LEU A 17 4.61 -12.70 -27.77
CA LEU A 17 5.34 -11.58 -27.15
C LEU A 17 4.47 -10.32 -27.05
N LYS A 18 3.71 -10.01 -28.11
CA LYS A 18 2.79 -8.86 -28.10
C LYS A 18 1.70 -9.05 -27.06
N TYR A 19 1.15 -10.25 -26.94
CA TYR A 19 0.16 -10.59 -25.94
C TYR A 19 0.70 -10.43 -24.52
N LEU A 20 1.87 -11.02 -24.20
CA LEU A 20 2.47 -10.91 -22.88
C LEU A 20 2.76 -9.46 -22.50
N ARG A 21 3.31 -8.65 -23.42
CA ARG A 21 3.52 -7.21 -23.20
C ARG A 21 2.22 -6.48 -22.88
N ALA A 22 1.13 -6.80 -23.60
CA ALA A 22 -0.17 -6.22 -23.31
C ALA A 22 -0.69 -6.61 -21.92
N VAL A 23 -0.50 -7.87 -21.51
CA VAL A 23 -0.85 -8.37 -20.17
C VAL A 23 -0.06 -7.63 -19.09
N VAL A 24 1.27 -7.52 -19.22
CA VAL A 24 2.12 -6.76 -18.29
C VAL A 24 1.67 -5.31 -18.19
N SER A 25 1.41 -4.66 -19.32
CA SER A 25 0.97 -3.26 -19.33
C SER A 25 -0.38 -3.05 -18.64
N ARG A 26 -1.30 -4.01 -18.78
CA ARG A 26 -2.62 -3.97 -18.15
C ARG A 26 -2.50 -4.14 -16.64
N ASP A 27 -1.67 -5.08 -16.21
CA ASP A 27 -1.44 -5.35 -14.79
C ASP A 27 -0.73 -4.20 -14.12
N LYS A 28 0.33 -3.64 -14.74
CA LYS A 28 1.02 -2.46 -14.24
C LYS A 28 0.07 -1.27 -14.04
N LYS A 29 -0.76 -0.94 -15.03
CA LYS A 29 -1.75 0.15 -14.91
C LYS A 29 -2.76 -0.10 -13.79
N LYS A 30 -3.15 -1.36 -13.58
CA LYS A 30 -4.15 -1.71 -12.59
C LYS A 30 -3.55 -1.73 -11.18
N GLU A 31 -2.31 -2.19 -11.04
CA GLU A 31 -1.52 -2.06 -9.81
C GLU A 31 -1.31 -0.60 -9.45
N GLU A 32 -0.91 0.25 -10.39
CA GLU A 32 -0.75 1.70 -10.17
C GLU A 32 -2.06 2.31 -9.64
N ARG A 33 -3.20 2.03 -10.28
CA ARG A 33 -4.51 2.48 -9.80
C ARG A 33 -4.85 1.97 -8.40
N LEU A 34 -4.56 0.70 -8.11
CA LEU A 34 -4.81 0.12 -6.78
C LEU A 34 -3.91 0.77 -5.73
N ARG A 35 -2.62 0.95 -6.03
CA ARG A 35 -1.65 1.62 -5.15
C ARG A 35 -2.00 3.07 -4.89
N SER A 36 -2.52 3.80 -5.89
CA SER A 36 -2.99 5.18 -5.71
C SER A 36 -4.27 5.27 -4.88
N SER A 37 -5.18 4.29 -5.00
CA SER A 37 -6.43 4.26 -4.24
C SER A 37 -6.28 3.72 -2.81
N LEU A 38 -5.26 2.88 -2.56
CA LEU A 38 -4.98 2.35 -1.23
C LEU A 38 -4.12 3.37 -0.47
N HIS A 39 -4.65 3.88 0.64
CA HIS A 39 -3.80 4.53 1.62
C HIS A 39 -2.91 3.45 2.23
N PHE A 40 -1.61 3.52 1.96
CA PHE A 40 -0.62 2.64 2.57
C PHE A 40 -0.58 2.93 4.07
N ASP A 41 -1.28 2.12 4.85
CA ASP A 41 -0.98 1.99 6.26
C ASP A 41 0.40 1.33 6.35
N HIS A 42 1.46 2.16 6.48
CA HIS A 42 2.86 1.73 6.69
C HIS A 42 3.08 0.91 7.99
N THR A 43 2.03 0.33 8.56
CA THR A 43 2.04 -0.29 9.89
C THR A 43 1.93 -1.82 9.86
N GLN A 44 1.92 -2.49 8.70
CA GLN A 44 1.60 -3.92 8.64
C GLN A 44 2.44 -4.79 7.69
N GLU A 45 3.73 -4.50 7.53
CA GLU A 45 4.64 -5.48 6.92
C GLU A 45 5.72 -5.89 7.93
N TYR A 46 5.49 -7.04 8.57
CA TYR A 46 6.45 -7.92 9.27
C TYR A 46 7.60 -7.26 10.06
N GLY A 47 7.42 -7.06 11.37
CA GLY A 47 8.48 -7.12 12.38
C GLY A 47 9.58 -6.05 12.36
N GLU A 48 9.75 -5.30 11.28
CA GLU A 48 10.54 -4.09 11.22
C GLU A 48 9.61 -2.90 11.44
N GLU A 49 9.85 -2.13 12.49
CA GLU A 49 9.29 -0.79 12.62
C GLU A 49 9.68 0.03 11.40
N VAL A 50 8.84 0.02 10.37
CA VAL A 50 8.92 0.97 9.28
C VAL A 50 8.54 2.32 9.89
N GLN A 51 9.57 2.99 10.41
CA GLN A 51 9.47 4.31 11.02
C GLN A 51 8.60 5.17 10.13
N ARG A 52 7.46 5.64 10.67
CA ARG A 52 6.63 6.63 9.98
C ARG A 52 7.57 7.76 9.56
N LYS A 53 7.77 7.93 8.25
CA LYS A 53 8.80 8.84 7.70
C LYS A 53 8.63 10.30 8.11
N ASN A 54 7.54 10.63 8.79
CA ASN A 54 7.27 11.95 9.32
C ASN A 54 7.30 11.90 10.85
N LYS A 55 8.48 12.13 11.45
CA LYS A 55 8.58 12.49 12.86
C LYS A 55 7.93 13.87 13.02
N LYS A 56 6.75 13.94 13.64
CA LYS A 56 6.09 15.23 13.90
C LYS A 56 6.79 15.88 15.10
N THR A 57 7.53 16.96 14.85
CA THR A 57 8.09 17.80 15.90
C THR A 57 7.04 18.80 16.36
N LEU A 58 6.71 18.78 17.64
CA LEU A 58 5.83 19.77 18.28
C LEU A 58 6.71 20.70 19.09
N PHE A 59 6.68 22.00 18.78
CA PHE A 59 7.30 23.01 19.62
C PHE A 59 6.28 23.44 20.68
N VAL A 60 6.71 23.42 21.94
CA VAL A 60 5.90 23.82 23.09
C VAL A 60 6.63 24.99 23.73
N ASP A 61 5.99 26.16 23.76
CA ASP A 61 6.51 27.30 24.50
C ASP A 61 6.22 27.06 25.99
N GLY A 62 7.28 26.81 26.77
CA GLY A 62 7.17 26.47 28.18
C GLY A 62 8.44 25.82 28.72
N THR A 63 8.36 25.33 29.96
CA THR A 63 9.46 24.57 30.58
C THR A 63 9.48 23.13 30.07
N GLU A 64 10.56 22.40 30.33
CA GLU A 64 10.67 20.98 29.98
C GLU A 64 9.50 20.13 30.55
N LYS A 65 8.96 20.53 31.71
CA LYS A 65 7.79 19.89 32.33
C LYS A 65 6.53 20.02 31.47
N ASP A 66 6.35 21.16 30.80
CA ASP A 66 5.21 21.40 29.90
C ASP A 66 5.33 20.55 28.63
N ALA A 67 6.54 20.42 28.09
CA ALA A 67 6.83 19.53 26.98
C ALA A 67 6.55 18.05 27.35
N LYS A 68 7.00 17.59 28.52
CA LYS A 68 6.72 16.22 29.03
C LYS A 68 5.22 15.97 29.22
N LYS A 69 4.47 16.97 29.70
CA LYS A 69 3.01 16.89 29.86
C LYS A 69 2.29 16.74 28.52
N VAL A 70 2.65 17.55 27.52
CA VAL A 70 2.09 17.47 26.15
C VAL A 70 2.46 16.14 25.49
N LEU A 71 3.66 15.63 25.73
CA LEU A 71 4.10 14.34 25.22
C LEU A 71 3.26 13.18 25.80
N ARG A 72 3.06 13.15 27.12
CA ARG A 72 2.19 12.14 27.78
C ARG A 72 0.75 12.21 27.28
N GLN A 73 0.19 13.41 27.11
CA GLN A 73 -1.18 13.60 26.61
C GLN A 73 -1.36 13.09 25.17
N ASN A 74 -0.32 13.15 24.35
CA ASN A 74 -0.32 12.68 22.97
C ASN A 74 0.14 11.21 22.82
N GLY A 75 0.29 10.47 23.93
CA GLY A 75 0.70 9.06 23.91
C GLY A 75 2.17 8.83 23.53
N GLY A 76 3.02 9.85 23.64
CA GLY A 76 4.46 9.70 23.50
C GLY A 76 5.04 9.04 24.75
N VAL A 77 5.77 7.94 24.56
CA VAL A 77 6.56 7.31 25.63
C VAL A 77 7.91 8.02 25.69
N LEU A 78 8.18 8.69 26.81
CA LEU A 78 9.52 9.16 27.14
C LEU A 78 10.24 7.98 27.79
N TRP A 79 11.24 7.43 27.11
CA TRP A 79 12.16 6.48 27.73
C TRP A 79 13.09 7.32 28.61
N ASP A 80 12.71 7.52 29.87
CA ASP A 80 13.61 8.08 30.88
C ASP A 80 14.68 7.01 31.15
N GLU A 81 15.91 7.21 30.66
CA GLU A 81 17.09 6.53 31.17
C GLU A 81 17.45 7.18 32.52
N GLU A 82 17.47 6.36 33.58
CA GLU A 82 17.79 6.68 35.00
C GLU A 82 16.62 7.35 35.77
N GLU A 83 16.08 6.80 36.85
CA GLU A 83 16.76 6.22 38.02
C GLU A 83 16.17 4.86 38.46
N GLU A 84 17.03 3.86 38.57
CA GLU A 84 16.83 2.72 39.48
C GLU A 84 16.99 3.23 40.92
N GLU A 85 15.90 3.41 41.66
CA GLU A 85 15.92 3.15 43.10
C GLU A 85 14.65 2.38 43.48
N GLY A 86 14.89 1.12 43.87
CA GLY A 86 13.87 0.17 44.20
C GLY A 86 13.02 0.56 45.41
N LYS A 87 11.76 0.14 45.34
CA LYS A 87 10.99 -0.35 46.48
C LYS A 87 9.88 -1.23 45.91
N GLY A 88 9.93 -2.50 46.27
CA GLY A 88 8.86 -3.43 46.00
C GLY A 88 7.65 -3.08 46.84
N GLU A 89 6.48 -3.19 46.23
CA GLU A 89 5.22 -3.43 46.91
C GLU A 89 4.36 -4.24 45.94
N GLU A 90 4.04 -5.46 46.38
CA GLU A 90 3.00 -6.30 45.79
C GLU A 90 1.67 -5.59 46.00
N ASP A 91 0.93 -5.33 44.92
CA ASP A 91 -0.46 -4.90 45.03
C ASP A 91 -1.26 -5.61 43.94
N ASP A 92 -1.94 -6.68 44.37
CA ASP A 92 -3.02 -7.33 43.66
C ASP A 92 -4.16 -6.32 43.48
N ASN A 93 -4.30 -5.78 42.26
CA ASN A 93 -5.50 -5.07 41.88
C ASN A 93 -6.06 -5.64 40.57
N ASP A 94 -7.04 -6.53 40.74
CA ASP A 94 -8.13 -6.75 39.82
C ASP A 94 -8.80 -5.40 39.49
N PHE A 95 -8.49 -4.84 38.33
CA PHE A 95 -9.24 -3.69 37.81
C PHE A 95 -9.64 -3.91 36.35
N ASP A 96 -10.92 -4.20 36.18
CA ASP A 96 -11.63 -4.23 34.90
C ASP A 96 -11.39 -2.93 34.12
N ASN A 97 -10.53 -2.98 33.12
CA ASN A 97 -10.26 -1.84 32.24
C ASN A 97 -11.34 -1.73 31.16
N ASP A 98 -12.50 -1.19 31.54
CA ASP A 98 -13.47 -0.59 30.62
C ASP A 98 -12.91 0.74 30.08
N SER A 99 -12.09 0.65 29.03
CA SER A 99 -11.61 1.83 28.31
C SER A 99 -12.66 2.33 27.33
N SER A 100 -13.59 3.11 27.87
CA SER A 100 -14.40 4.08 27.14
C SER A 100 -13.51 5.16 26.50
N LEU A 101 -12.92 4.84 25.34
CA LEU A 101 -12.16 5.79 24.55
C LEU A 101 -13.09 6.80 23.86
N ASN A 102 -13.03 8.02 24.37
CA ASN A 102 -13.58 9.24 23.81
C ASN A 102 -12.96 9.54 22.42
N PRO A 103 -13.73 9.62 21.32
CA PRO A 103 -13.19 9.98 20.01
C PRO A 103 -13.36 11.48 19.78
N GLN A 104 -12.31 12.26 20.04
CA GLN A 104 -12.15 13.59 19.45
C GLN A 104 -10.82 13.66 18.72
N HIS A 105 -10.86 13.36 17.42
CA HIS A 105 -10.03 14.08 16.47
C HIS A 105 -10.66 13.99 15.08
N GLU A 106 -11.37 15.06 14.74
CA GLU A 106 -11.68 15.42 13.37
C GLU A 106 -10.36 15.66 12.64
N SER A 107 -10.19 15.01 11.48
CA SER A 107 -9.22 15.45 10.48
C SER A 107 -10.02 15.74 9.22
N ALA A 108 -10.22 17.03 9.01
CA ALA A 108 -10.72 17.59 7.78
C ALA A 108 -9.78 17.21 6.63
N VAL A 109 -10.34 16.54 5.62
CA VAL A 109 -9.70 16.43 4.32
C VAL A 109 -9.96 17.76 3.62
N VAL A 110 -8.92 18.59 3.53
CA VAL A 110 -8.86 19.70 2.57
C VAL A 110 -8.55 19.07 1.21
N SER A 111 -9.58 18.92 0.39
CA SER A 111 -9.45 18.75 -1.05
C SER A 111 -9.70 20.09 -1.71
N GLU A 112 -8.70 20.64 -2.39
CA GLU A 112 -8.88 21.76 -3.32
C GLU A 112 -9.89 21.35 -4.41
N PRO A 113 -11.02 22.06 -4.56
CA PRO A 113 -11.96 21.84 -5.63
C PRO A 113 -11.51 22.61 -6.88
N THR A 114 -11.15 21.88 -7.92
CA THR A 114 -11.09 22.44 -9.29
C THR A 114 -12.47 22.33 -9.92
N SER A 115 -13.38 23.23 -9.55
CA SER A 115 -14.54 23.62 -10.37
C SER A 115 -15.09 24.92 -9.77
N ASP A 116 -15.25 25.94 -10.61
CA ASP A 116 -15.90 27.22 -10.33
C ASP A 116 -17.43 27.04 -10.13
N ASP A 117 -17.85 25.99 -9.41
CA ASP A 117 -19.21 25.83 -8.90
C ASP A 117 -19.19 26.13 -7.39
N GLU A 118 -18.89 27.40 -7.15
CA GLU A 118 -19.33 28.25 -6.05
C GLU A 118 -20.36 27.62 -5.07
N TYR A 119 -19.88 27.23 -3.89
CA TYR A 119 -20.58 27.30 -2.60
C TYR A 119 -22.10 27.04 -2.53
N ASP A 120 -22.56 25.86 -2.92
CA ASP A 120 -23.75 25.26 -2.30
C ASP A 120 -23.34 24.51 -1.01
N LEU A 121 -22.79 25.26 -0.04
CA LEU A 121 -22.82 24.84 1.35
C LEU A 121 -24.28 24.83 1.77
N ASP A 122 -24.88 23.65 1.67
CA ASP A 122 -26.26 23.34 2.02
C ASP A 122 -26.63 23.98 3.38
N ILE A 123 -27.28 25.16 3.34
CA ILE A 123 -27.63 26.01 4.49
C ILE A 123 -28.50 25.24 5.51
N SER A 124 -29.07 24.11 5.09
CA SER A 124 -29.76 23.13 5.92
C SER A 124 -28.88 22.53 7.03
N THR A 125 -27.56 22.45 6.83
CA THR A 125 -26.61 21.90 7.80
C THR A 125 -26.26 22.91 8.91
N LEU A 126 -26.24 24.20 8.60
CA LEU A 126 -26.00 25.29 9.57
C LEU A 126 -27.21 25.55 10.49
N ARG A 127 -28.43 25.18 10.07
CA ARG A 127 -29.63 25.15 10.93
C ARG A 127 -29.66 23.99 11.94
N ALA A 128 -28.60 23.19 12.04
CA ALA A 128 -28.53 22.08 12.99
C ALA A 128 -28.29 22.49 14.45
N ALA A 129 -28.10 23.78 14.74
CA ALA A 129 -27.85 24.32 16.08
C ALA A 129 -28.98 24.03 17.10
N ASN A 130 -30.19 23.65 16.65
CA ASN A 130 -31.34 23.32 17.50
C ASN A 130 -31.74 21.84 17.47
N LYS A 131 -30.88 20.91 17.01
CA LYS A 131 -31.17 19.48 17.10
C LYS A 131 -30.99 19.02 18.56
N LYS A 132 -32.07 18.52 19.17
CA LYS A 132 -32.05 17.89 20.50
C LYS A 132 -30.88 16.89 20.59
N PRO A 133 -30.16 16.82 21.73
CA PRO A 133 -29.12 15.82 21.91
C PRO A 133 -29.73 14.45 21.64
N LYS A 134 -29.06 13.66 20.81
CA LYS A 134 -29.52 12.32 20.43
C LYS A 134 -29.69 11.49 21.69
N THR A 135 -30.79 10.75 21.76
CA THR A 135 -31.02 9.86 22.89
C THR A 135 -29.97 8.75 22.92
N GLU A 136 -29.71 8.17 24.09
CA GLU A 136 -28.72 7.08 24.26
C GLU A 136 -29.01 5.89 23.31
N ALA A 137 -30.28 5.57 23.10
CA ALA A 137 -30.72 4.54 22.16
C ALA A 137 -30.34 4.87 20.70
N GLU A 138 -30.44 6.14 20.29
CA GLU A 138 -30.03 6.60 18.96
C GLU A 138 -28.51 6.54 18.78
N LEU A 139 -27.74 6.94 19.79
CA LEU A 139 -26.28 6.81 19.81
C LEU A 139 -25.86 5.34 19.63
N LYS A 140 -26.47 4.41 20.38
CA LYS A 140 -26.21 2.97 20.24
C LYS A 140 -26.54 2.46 18.83
N LYS A 141 -27.62 2.95 18.21
CA LYS A 141 -27.98 2.60 16.81
C LYS A 141 -26.98 3.15 15.80
N ILE A 142 -26.49 4.37 15.99
CA ILE A 142 -25.43 4.97 15.17
C ILE A 142 -24.14 4.16 15.31
N ASN A 143 -23.72 3.83 16.53
CA ASN A 143 -22.51 3.03 16.77
C ASN A 143 -22.60 1.65 16.12
N ARG A 144 -23.76 0.97 16.21
CA ARG A 144 -24.00 -0.30 15.49
C ARG A 144 -23.92 -0.16 13.97
N ARG A 145 -24.34 0.97 13.40
CA ARG A 145 -24.19 1.24 11.95
C ARG A 145 -22.73 1.50 11.60
N GLN A 146 -22.04 2.32 12.40
CA GLN A 146 -20.62 2.62 12.22
C GLN A 146 -19.76 1.36 12.29
N THR A 147 -19.98 0.45 13.25
CA THR A 147 -19.22 -0.80 13.33
C THR A 147 -19.44 -1.69 12.11
N LYS A 148 -20.67 -1.77 11.57
CA LYS A 148 -20.94 -2.49 10.32
C LYS A 148 -20.22 -1.85 9.12
N ILE A 149 -20.20 -0.52 9.06
CA ILE A 149 -19.48 0.22 8.01
C ILE A 149 -17.97 -0.03 8.12
N LYS A 150 -17.39 0.09 9.33
CA LYS A 150 -15.98 -0.20 9.60
C LYS A 150 -15.59 -1.61 9.14
N LYS A 151 -16.37 -2.63 9.52
CA LYS A 151 -16.14 -4.03 9.08
C LYS A 151 -16.19 -4.20 7.56
N ARG A 152 -17.11 -3.48 6.88
CA ARG A 152 -17.19 -3.51 5.41
C ARG A 152 -15.98 -2.85 4.76
N ILE A 153 -15.55 -1.70 5.28
CA ILE A 153 -14.36 -0.98 4.81
C ILE A 153 -13.12 -1.85 4.98
N GLU A 154 -12.92 -2.44 6.17
CA GLU A 154 -11.79 -3.32 6.46
C GLU A 154 -11.78 -4.56 5.55
N LYS A 155 -12.92 -5.21 5.37
CA LYS A 155 -13.04 -6.34 4.43
C LYS A 155 -12.70 -5.93 2.99
N ASN A 156 -13.17 -4.78 2.54
CA ASN A 156 -12.83 -4.27 1.20
C ASN A 156 -11.35 -3.95 1.08
N ARG A 157 -10.75 -3.34 2.11
CA ARG A 157 -9.32 -3.06 2.20
C ARG A 157 -8.49 -4.33 2.08
N LEU A 158 -8.79 -5.36 2.87
CA LEU A 158 -8.10 -6.65 2.82
C LEU A 158 -8.20 -7.29 1.43
N LYS A 159 -9.38 -7.24 0.80
CA LYS A 159 -9.55 -7.73 -0.58
C LYS A 159 -8.69 -6.96 -1.58
N SER A 160 -8.62 -5.64 -1.47
CA SER A 160 -7.80 -4.80 -2.35
C SER A 160 -6.31 -5.06 -2.18
N TYR A 161 -5.82 -5.26 -0.95
CA TYR A 161 -4.44 -5.67 -0.71
C TYR A 161 -4.12 -7.06 -1.28
N ALA A 162 -5.03 -8.03 -1.09
CA ALA A 162 -4.86 -9.37 -1.67
C ALA A 162 -4.85 -9.31 -3.21
N GLU A 163 -5.71 -8.50 -3.82
CA GLU A 163 -5.72 -8.28 -5.27
C GLU A 163 -4.41 -7.64 -5.76
N LEU A 164 -3.87 -6.65 -5.02
CA LEU A 164 -2.60 -6.00 -5.35
C LEU A 164 -1.45 -7.02 -5.33
N ARG A 165 -1.32 -7.82 -4.27
CA ARG A 165 -0.30 -8.87 -4.17
C ARG A 165 -0.39 -9.88 -5.31
N ASN A 166 -1.59 -10.39 -5.58
CA ASN A 166 -1.81 -11.34 -6.67
C ASN A 166 -1.42 -10.77 -8.04
N ARG A 167 -1.63 -9.46 -8.26
CA ARG A 167 -1.20 -8.80 -9.50
C ARG A 167 0.31 -8.68 -9.58
N GLU A 168 0.96 -8.26 -8.49
CA GLU A 168 2.41 -8.13 -8.45
C GLU A 168 3.10 -9.46 -8.74
N GLU A 169 2.65 -10.55 -8.10
CA GLU A 169 3.16 -11.89 -8.36
C GLU A 169 2.94 -12.32 -9.80
N ARG A 170 1.74 -12.07 -10.35
CA ARG A 170 1.44 -12.41 -11.74
C ARG A 170 2.31 -11.60 -12.70
N ARG A 171 2.46 -10.30 -12.47
CA ARG A 171 3.27 -9.41 -13.29
C ARG A 171 4.71 -9.90 -13.31
N GLN A 172 5.29 -10.21 -12.15
CA GLN A 172 6.66 -10.76 -12.05
C GLN A 172 6.82 -12.05 -12.87
N LYS A 173 5.88 -13.00 -12.74
CA LYS A 173 5.91 -14.26 -13.52
C LYS A 173 5.84 -14.00 -15.02
N VAL A 174 4.97 -13.09 -15.45
CA VAL A 174 4.81 -12.75 -16.87
C VAL A 174 6.04 -11.98 -17.39
N GLU A 175 6.64 -11.10 -16.59
CA GLU A 175 7.88 -10.38 -16.94
C GLU A 175 9.05 -11.35 -17.14
N VAL A 176 9.20 -12.35 -16.28
CA VAL A 176 10.20 -13.41 -16.47
C VAL A 176 9.94 -14.16 -17.78
N ALA A 177 8.71 -14.62 -18.02
CA ALA A 177 8.35 -15.32 -19.26
C ALA A 177 8.60 -14.46 -20.51
N LEU A 178 8.28 -13.16 -20.44
CA LEU A 178 8.54 -12.20 -21.50
C LEU A 178 10.05 -12.10 -21.78
N ALA A 179 10.87 -11.98 -20.73
CA ALA A 179 12.32 -11.90 -20.88
C ALA A 179 12.89 -13.15 -21.56
N TYR A 180 12.42 -14.35 -21.20
CA TYR A 180 12.79 -15.58 -21.89
C TYR A 180 12.39 -15.56 -23.37
N MET A 181 11.14 -15.24 -23.70
CA MET A 181 10.67 -15.21 -25.09
C MET A 181 11.42 -14.16 -25.93
N GLU A 182 11.81 -13.03 -25.34
CA GLU A 182 12.66 -12.04 -26.00
C GLU A 182 14.06 -12.59 -26.29
N THR A 183 14.67 -13.29 -25.34
CA THR A 183 15.96 -13.95 -25.58
C THR A 183 15.85 -15.01 -26.68
N GLU A 184 14.81 -15.83 -26.69
CA GLU A 184 14.59 -16.82 -27.76
C GLU A 184 14.40 -16.17 -29.13
N LYS A 185 13.60 -15.09 -29.19
CA LYS A 185 13.41 -14.33 -30.42
C LYS A 185 14.73 -13.75 -30.94
N ASN A 186 15.54 -13.20 -30.04
CA ASN A 186 16.86 -12.65 -30.37
C ASN A 186 17.85 -13.76 -30.76
N MET A 187 17.75 -14.95 -30.16
CA MET A 187 18.51 -16.12 -30.58
C MET A 187 18.15 -16.56 -32.00
N ASN A 188 16.89 -16.45 -32.40
CA ASN A 188 16.48 -16.77 -33.77
C ASN A 188 16.86 -15.68 -34.79
N ALA A 189 17.45 -14.55 -34.35
CA ALA A 189 17.97 -13.54 -35.25
C ALA A 189 19.28 -13.99 -35.93
N LYS A 190 19.56 -13.41 -37.11
CA LYS A 190 20.77 -13.70 -37.89
C LYS A 190 22.00 -13.14 -37.19
N GLY A 191 23.09 -13.90 -37.19
CA GLY A 191 24.39 -13.46 -36.68
C GLY A 191 25.11 -14.51 -35.84
N ALA A 192 26.44 -14.40 -35.76
CA ALA A 192 27.24 -15.24 -34.89
C ALA A 192 27.11 -14.76 -33.44
N LYS A 193 26.74 -15.66 -32.54
CA LYS A 193 26.49 -15.41 -31.12
C LYS A 193 27.21 -16.43 -30.26
N ARG A 194 27.60 -16.03 -29.05
CA ARG A 194 28.15 -16.92 -28.02
C ARG A 194 27.40 -16.74 -26.71
N LYS A 195 27.14 -17.84 -26.00
CA LYS A 195 26.57 -17.80 -24.65
C LYS A 195 27.66 -17.30 -23.69
N VAL A 196 27.31 -16.35 -22.81
CA VAL A 196 28.23 -15.79 -21.81
C VAL A 196 27.86 -16.27 -20.42
N VAL A 197 26.56 -16.30 -20.12
CA VAL A 197 26.04 -16.71 -18.82
C VAL A 197 24.96 -17.77 -19.03
N GLU A 198 25.00 -18.82 -18.19
CA GLU A 198 23.91 -19.80 -18.05
C GLU A 198 22.62 -19.10 -17.61
N GLY A 199 21.46 -19.61 -18.01
CA GLY A 199 20.18 -19.08 -17.55
C GLY A 199 19.76 -19.78 -16.27
N ASP A 200 19.22 -19.03 -15.31
CA ASP A 200 18.58 -19.56 -14.09
C ASP A 200 17.08 -19.44 -14.25
N SER A 201 16.28 -20.17 -13.46
CA SER A 201 14.79 -20.13 -13.51
C SER A 201 14.17 -18.72 -13.45
N THR A 202 14.90 -17.75 -12.87
CA THR A 202 14.43 -16.37 -12.69
C THR A 202 14.98 -15.42 -13.76
N LYS A 203 16.12 -15.73 -14.39
CA LYS A 203 16.83 -14.82 -15.30
C LYS A 203 17.22 -15.56 -16.58
N PRO A 204 16.86 -15.04 -17.77
CA PRO A 204 17.18 -15.73 -19.01
C PRO A 204 18.69 -15.71 -19.31
N PRO A 205 19.18 -16.69 -20.08
CA PRO A 205 20.59 -16.78 -20.45
C PRO A 205 21.05 -15.55 -21.26
N VAL A 206 22.28 -15.10 -21.01
CA VAL A 206 22.86 -13.91 -21.65
C VAL A 206 23.77 -14.32 -22.81
N TYR A 207 23.49 -13.78 -23.98
CA TYR A 207 24.28 -14.00 -25.20
C TYR A 207 25.00 -12.72 -25.62
N LYS A 208 26.21 -12.90 -26.16
CA LYS A 208 26.99 -11.83 -26.80
C LYS A 208 27.06 -12.08 -28.29
N TRP A 209 26.61 -11.12 -29.08
CA TRP A 209 26.75 -11.14 -30.54
C TRP A 209 28.14 -10.66 -30.96
N ARG A 210 28.69 -11.28 -32.00
CA ARG A 210 29.91 -10.80 -32.64
C ARG A 210 29.60 -9.45 -33.31
N ARG A 211 30.45 -8.44 -33.07
CA ARG A 211 30.32 -7.12 -33.70
C ARG A 211 30.52 -7.29 -35.22
N LYS A 212 29.42 -7.35 -35.96
CA LYS A 212 29.37 -7.28 -37.42
C LYS A 212 28.26 -6.30 -37.78
N ARG A 213 28.55 -5.36 -38.66
CA ARG A 213 27.52 -4.42 -39.16
C ARG A 213 26.53 -5.22 -40.01
N ALA A 214 25.24 -5.00 -39.81
CA ALA A 214 24.22 -5.49 -40.74
C ALA A 214 24.49 -4.83 -42.10
N LYS A 215 24.52 -5.64 -43.16
CA LYS A 215 24.55 -5.12 -44.53
C LYS A 215 23.15 -4.69 -44.93
#